data_AF-A0A0W0WBF5-F1
#
_entry.id   AF-A0A0W0WBF5-F1
#
_cell.length_a   1.000
_cell.length_b   1.000
_cell.length_c   1.000
_cell.angle_alpha   90.00
_cell.angle_beta   90.00
_cell.angle_gamma   90.00
#
_symmetry.space_group_name_H-M   'P 1'
#
loop_
_entity.id
_entity.type
_entity.pdbx_description
1 polymer ?
#
loop_
_entity_poly.entity_id
_entity_poly.type
_entity_poly.pdbx_seq_one_letter_code
_entity_poly.pdbx_strand_id
1 'polypeptide(L)'
;MDAKDIAEELQDLVVEPENSEESKESPPEKMLTASQVNELVKRAKRKGEQKMQEQLDATRAELEQLKEQQGQQQEPQQQQQAPQGIDPAQLQQLVAQQIAQQQEETQRKQHEEQLHQEVNQVAKQYFGKMAQGTSLYDDFEAVTADFNPAEFPQLVYLANELDNTAAVIYELRKNPGKLAQLATLVKESPGIARSELSNLSQSIKRNDEAKRNLQEPQDPLNRLKPSPVGTDSGSKSVRDFKSASFLRG
;
A
#
# COMPACT_ATOMS: atom_id res chain seq x y z
N MET A 1 9.83 51.04 -4.21
CA MET A 1 10.62 49.86 -4.62
C MET A 1 9.67 49.01 -5.43
N ASP A 2 9.82 49.10 -6.75
CA ASP A 2 8.85 48.64 -7.73
C ASP A 2 9.08 47.16 -8.08
N ALA A 3 7.98 46.43 -8.27
CA ALA A 3 7.93 44.98 -8.49
C ALA A 3 8.31 44.56 -9.94
N LYS A 4 9.13 45.35 -10.64
CA LYS A 4 9.50 45.12 -12.05
C LYS A 4 10.96 44.72 -12.29
N ASP A 5 11.82 44.80 -11.27
CA ASP A 5 13.26 44.57 -11.44
C ASP A 5 13.76 43.18 -10.96
N ILE A 6 12.86 42.20 -10.80
CA ILE A 6 13.23 40.82 -10.36
C ILE A 6 13.09 39.79 -11.50
N ALA A 7 12.69 40.21 -12.70
CA ALA A 7 12.33 39.29 -13.79
C ALA A 7 13.45 39.00 -14.81
N GLU A 8 14.67 39.50 -14.64
CA GLU A 8 15.68 39.50 -15.72
C GLU A 8 17.05 38.89 -15.34
N GLU A 9 17.13 38.06 -14.30
CA GLU A 9 18.41 37.45 -13.85
C GLU A 9 18.35 35.92 -13.72
N LEU A 10 17.65 35.22 -14.62
CA LEU A 10 17.66 33.74 -14.69
C LEU A 10 17.74 33.20 -16.13
N GLN A 11 18.57 33.83 -16.97
CA GLN A 11 19.00 33.30 -18.26
C GLN A 11 20.53 33.20 -18.28
N ASP A 12 21.08 32.12 -17.71
CA ASP A 12 22.33 31.47 -18.14
C ASP A 12 22.78 30.43 -17.11
N LEU A 13 22.03 29.33 -17.03
CA LEU A 13 22.54 28.08 -16.46
C LEU A 13 22.52 27.02 -17.56
N VAL A 14 23.55 27.10 -18.40
CA VAL A 14 24.01 26.01 -19.26
C VAL A 14 24.46 24.88 -18.33
N VAL A 15 23.56 23.93 -18.10
CA VAL A 15 23.88 22.69 -17.40
C VAL A 15 24.46 21.73 -18.42
N GLU A 16 25.79 21.54 -18.37
CA GLU A 16 26.50 20.49 -19.07
C GLU A 16 25.99 19.10 -18.60
N PRO A 17 25.86 18.12 -19.51
CA PRO A 17 25.45 16.76 -19.13
C PRO A 17 26.66 16.01 -18.54
N GLU A 18 26.83 16.09 -17.22
CA GLU A 18 27.70 15.17 -16.46
C GLU A 18 27.07 13.77 -16.43
N ASN A 19 27.44 13.02 -17.45
CA ASN A 19 27.59 11.58 -17.47
C ASN A 19 28.40 11.08 -16.25
N SER A 20 27.76 10.38 -15.31
CA SER A 20 28.38 9.33 -14.47
C SER A 20 27.32 8.61 -13.63
N GLU A 21 26.90 7.45 -14.13
CA GLU A 21 26.23 6.40 -13.37
C GLU A 21 27.18 5.86 -12.27
N GLU A 22 27.09 6.39 -11.06
CA GLU A 22 27.55 5.66 -9.86
C GLU A 22 26.36 4.95 -9.21
N SER A 23 26.10 3.75 -9.71
CA SER A 23 25.28 2.75 -9.04
C SER A 23 25.90 2.42 -7.68
N LYS A 24 25.44 3.09 -6.62
CA LYS A 24 25.67 2.66 -5.24
C LYS A 24 24.95 1.32 -5.04
N GLU A 25 25.69 0.24 -5.28
CA GLU A 25 25.39 -1.11 -4.80
C GLU A 25 24.96 -1.00 -3.34
N SER A 26 23.67 -1.18 -3.10
CA SER A 26 23.15 -1.29 -1.75
C SER A 26 23.81 -2.50 -1.12
N PRO A 27 24.48 -2.38 0.04
CA PRO A 27 25.16 -3.51 0.65
C PRO A 27 24.14 -4.64 0.83
N PRO A 28 24.49 -5.88 0.44
CA PRO A 28 23.55 -7.00 0.44
C PRO A 28 22.90 -7.10 1.82
N GLU A 29 21.57 -7.06 1.84
CA GLU A 29 20.78 -7.19 3.05
C GLU A 29 21.13 -8.52 3.71
N LYS A 30 21.99 -8.46 4.74
CA LYS A 30 22.37 -9.63 5.52
C LYS A 30 21.13 -10.11 6.25
N MET A 31 20.52 -11.19 5.74
CA MET A 31 19.50 -11.92 6.47
C MET A 31 20.09 -12.37 7.81
N LEU A 32 19.58 -11.78 8.89
CA LEU A 32 19.98 -12.14 10.24
C LEU A 32 19.62 -13.62 10.47
N THR A 33 20.58 -14.38 10.96
CA THR A 33 20.34 -15.78 11.32
C THR A 33 19.29 -15.86 12.43
N ALA A 34 18.51 -16.94 12.48
CA ALA A 34 17.49 -17.14 13.52
C ALA A 34 18.06 -17.00 14.95
N SER A 35 19.34 -17.36 15.14
CA SER A 35 20.06 -17.17 16.41
C SER A 35 20.23 -15.68 16.77
N GLN A 36 20.61 -14.85 15.81
CA GLN A 36 20.78 -13.40 16.01
C GLN A 36 19.45 -12.72 16.32
N VAL A 37 18.36 -13.13 15.67
CA VAL A 37 17.01 -12.61 15.98
C VAL A 37 16.61 -12.97 17.41
N ASN A 38 16.85 -14.22 17.85
CA ASN A 38 16.56 -14.66 19.21
C ASN A 38 17.39 -13.90 20.27
N GLU A 39 18.67 -13.64 20.00
CA GLU A 39 19.53 -12.79 20.83
C GLU A 39 18.98 -11.35 20.93
N LEU A 40 18.54 -10.79 19.81
CA LEU A 40 17.99 -9.44 19.75
C LEU A 40 16.69 -9.32 20.56
N VAL A 41 15.80 -10.31 20.43
CA VAL A 41 14.55 -10.41 21.20
C VAL A 41 14.85 -10.58 22.70
N LYS A 42 15.80 -11.44 23.07
CA LYS A 42 16.21 -11.59 24.48
C LYS A 42 16.78 -10.30 25.05
N ARG A 43 17.63 -9.59 24.29
CA ARG A 43 18.24 -8.33 24.71
C ARG A 43 17.18 -7.22 24.85
N ALA A 44 16.23 -7.15 23.92
CA ALA A 44 15.10 -6.23 24.00
C ALA A 44 14.21 -6.53 25.22
N LYS A 45 13.88 -7.81 25.47
CA LYS A 45 13.08 -8.24 26.62
C LYS A 45 13.76 -7.88 27.94
N ARG A 46 15.05 -8.21 28.10
CA ARG A 46 15.83 -7.87 29.29
C ARG A 46 15.91 -6.36 29.53
N LYS A 47 16.08 -5.57 28.46
CA LYS A 47 16.08 -4.09 28.55
C LYS A 47 14.71 -3.53 28.95
N GLY A 48 13.63 -4.16 28.49
CA GLY A 48 12.26 -3.83 28.90
C GLY A 48 12.00 -4.13 30.37
N GLU A 49 12.37 -5.33 30.83
CA GLU A 49 12.28 -5.74 32.24
C GLU A 49 13.07 -4.79 33.15
N GLN A 50 14.30 -4.44 32.75
CA GLN A 50 15.15 -3.52 33.51
C GLN A 50 14.52 -2.12 33.64
N LYS A 51 13.99 -1.55 32.55
CA LYS A 51 13.30 -0.25 32.60
C LYS A 51 12.03 -0.28 33.45
N MET A 52 11.27 -1.38 33.39
CA MET A 52 10.07 -1.54 34.20
C MET A 52 10.42 -1.62 35.69
N GLN A 53 11.51 -2.33 36.02
CA GLN A 53 11.99 -2.45 37.38
C GLN A 53 12.52 -1.11 37.92
N GLU A 54 13.27 -0.36 37.12
CA GLU A 54 13.70 1.01 37.44
C GLU A 54 12.50 1.95 37.67
N GLN A 55 11.44 1.84 36.85
CA GLN A 55 10.22 2.63 37.07
C GLN A 55 9.53 2.24 38.38
N LEU A 56 9.37 0.95 38.66
CA LEU A 56 8.76 0.49 39.92
C LEU A 56 9.56 0.93 41.15
N ASP A 57 10.89 0.88 41.07
CA ASP A 57 11.77 1.32 42.16
C ASP A 57 11.69 2.84 42.34
N ALA A 58 11.65 3.62 41.25
CA ALA A 58 11.48 5.06 41.31
C ALA A 58 10.13 5.47 41.92
N THR A 59 9.03 4.81 41.51
CA THR A 59 7.70 5.06 42.09
C THR A 59 7.65 4.66 43.56
N ARG A 60 8.33 3.58 43.96
CA ARG A 60 8.42 3.16 45.35
C ARG A 60 9.21 4.14 46.21
N ALA A 61 10.32 4.67 45.69
CA ALA A 61 11.11 5.68 46.37
C ALA A 61 10.33 6.99 46.56
N GLU A 62 9.55 7.41 45.57
CA GLU A 62 8.68 8.59 45.65
C GLU A 62 7.59 8.42 46.73
N LEU A 63 6.97 7.24 46.80
CA LEU A 63 6.01 6.88 47.85
C LEU A 63 6.63 6.90 49.25
N GLU A 64 7.87 6.44 49.38
CA GLU A 64 8.58 6.41 50.67
C GLU A 64 8.94 7.83 51.13
N GLN A 65 9.38 8.71 50.23
CA GLN A 65 9.59 10.14 50.53
C GLN A 65 8.31 10.85 50.96
N LEU A 66 7.18 10.58 50.30
CA LEU A 66 5.89 11.19 50.66
C LEU A 66 5.44 10.78 52.07
N LYS A 67 5.76 9.55 52.48
CA LYS A 67 5.45 9.02 53.80
C LYS A 67 6.31 9.62 54.90
N GLU A 68 7.60 9.86 54.64
CA GLU A 68 8.50 10.51 55.60
C GLU A 68 8.18 12.00 55.80
N GLN A 69 7.80 12.72 54.74
CA GLN A 69 7.39 14.14 54.86
C GLN A 69 6.15 14.33 55.74
N GLN A 70 5.23 13.36 55.76
CA GLN A 70 4.05 13.40 56.62
C GLN A 70 4.36 13.05 58.09
N GLY A 71 5.50 12.42 58.37
CA GLY A 71 5.87 11.93 59.70
C GLY A 71 6.64 12.93 60.58
N GLN A 72 7.21 14.00 60.04
CA GLN A 72 8.12 14.90 60.79
C GLN A 72 7.51 16.20 61.35
N GLN A 73 6.18 16.38 61.29
CA GLN A 73 5.54 17.64 61.71
C GLN A 73 4.72 17.56 63.01
N GLN A 74 5.10 16.71 63.97
CA GLN A 74 4.53 16.78 65.32
C GLN A 74 5.61 16.79 66.41
N GLU A 75 5.94 18.00 66.87
CA GLU A 75 6.37 18.22 68.25
C GLU A 75 5.17 18.07 69.20
N PRO A 76 5.36 17.48 70.39
CA PRO A 76 4.28 17.17 71.31
C PRO A 76 3.96 18.35 72.21
N GLN A 77 2.90 19.12 71.94
CA GLN A 77 2.20 19.81 73.02
C GLN A 77 0.72 20.10 72.72
N GLN A 78 -0.12 19.37 73.48
CA GLN A 78 -1.50 19.66 73.87
C GLN A 78 -2.62 19.61 72.81
N GLN A 79 -3.46 18.59 73.05
CA GLN A 79 -4.91 18.53 72.87
C GLN A 79 -5.52 18.65 71.46
N GLN A 80 -5.96 17.46 71.02
CA GLN A 80 -7.27 17.20 70.41
C GLN A 80 -7.59 17.94 69.12
N GLN A 81 -7.03 17.44 68.02
CA GLN A 81 -7.80 16.90 66.89
C GLN A 81 -6.80 16.21 65.96
N ALA A 82 -6.89 14.88 65.86
CA ALA A 82 -6.02 14.12 64.97
C ALA A 82 -6.25 14.59 63.52
N PRO A 83 -5.22 15.07 62.79
CA PRO A 83 -5.34 15.27 61.36
C PRO A 83 -5.65 13.91 60.74
N GLN A 84 -6.71 13.84 59.95
CA GLN A 84 -7.14 12.63 59.27
C GLN A 84 -5.98 12.11 58.42
N GLY A 85 -5.30 11.06 58.89
CA GLY A 85 -4.27 10.37 58.14
C GLY A 85 -4.85 9.88 56.83
N ILE A 86 -4.14 10.11 55.74
CA ILE A 86 -4.53 9.62 54.42
C ILE A 86 -4.70 8.10 54.51
N ASP A 87 -5.90 7.63 54.19
CA ASP A 87 -6.23 6.21 54.24
C ASP A 87 -5.36 5.47 53.20
N PRO A 88 -4.50 4.52 53.60
CA PRO A 88 -3.64 3.77 52.68
C PRO A 88 -4.45 3.04 51.58
N ALA A 89 -5.72 2.72 51.83
CA ALA A 89 -6.59 2.14 50.81
C ALA A 89 -6.90 3.13 49.67
N GLN A 90 -7.10 4.42 49.98
CA GLN A 90 -7.33 5.46 48.98
C GLN A 90 -6.09 5.70 48.13
N LEU A 91 -4.90 5.67 48.74
CA LEU A 91 -3.64 5.81 48.02
C LEU A 91 -3.41 4.65 47.05
N GLN A 92 -3.68 3.41 47.48
CA GLN A 92 -3.57 2.24 46.62
C GLN A 92 -4.53 2.31 45.43
N GLN A 93 -5.76 2.79 45.65
CA GLN A 93 -6.75 2.97 44.60
C GLN A 93 -6.33 4.07 43.60
N LEU A 94 -5.75 5.17 44.08
CA LEU A 94 -5.21 6.23 43.22
C LEU A 94 -4.06 5.72 42.34
N VAL A 95 -3.11 4.98 42.93
CA VAL A 95 -1.98 4.38 42.18
C VAL A 95 -2.48 3.38 41.15
N ALA A 96 -3.45 2.52 41.51
CA ALA A 96 -4.04 1.57 40.57
C ALA A 96 -4.73 2.28 39.39
N GLN A 97 -5.44 3.38 39.65
CA GLN A 97 -6.08 4.19 38.60
C GLN A 97 -5.05 4.85 37.68
N GLN A 98 -3.95 5.38 38.23
CA GLN A 98 -2.89 5.99 37.44
C GLN A 98 -2.15 4.96 36.56
N ILE A 99 -1.88 3.76 37.09
CA ILE A 99 -1.29 2.66 36.32
C ILE A 99 -2.23 2.23 35.18
N ALA A 100 -3.54 2.15 35.44
CA ALA A 100 -4.52 1.80 34.43
C ALA A 100 -4.56 2.83 33.29
N GLN A 101 -4.55 4.13 33.61
CA GLN A 101 -4.48 5.21 32.62
C GLN A 101 -3.17 5.17 31.81
N GLN A 102 -2.03 4.93 32.47
CA GLN A 102 -0.74 4.83 31.80
C GLN A 102 -0.67 3.62 30.86
N GLN A 103 -1.26 2.48 31.26
CA GLN A 103 -1.38 1.32 30.39
C GLN A 103 -2.24 1.60 29.17
N GLU A 104 -3.39 2.25 29.32
CA GLU A 104 -4.26 2.61 28.21
C GLU A 104 -3.57 3.56 27.22
N GLU A 105 -2.88 4.58 27.73
CA GLU A 105 -2.12 5.51 26.89
C GLU A 105 -0.98 4.81 26.14
N THR A 106 -0.28 3.90 26.82
CA THR A 106 0.80 3.12 26.20
C THR A 106 0.27 2.19 25.11
N GLN A 107 -0.86 1.51 25.36
CA GLN A 107 -1.50 0.65 24.36
C GLN A 107 -1.96 1.46 23.15
N ARG A 108 -2.56 2.64 23.39
CA ARG A 108 -2.98 3.54 22.30
C ARG A 108 -1.80 4.03 21.46
N LYS A 109 -0.70 4.44 22.10
CA LYS A 109 0.53 4.85 21.40
C LYS A 109 1.12 3.70 20.59
N GLN A 110 1.19 2.50 21.14
CA GLN A 110 1.68 1.32 20.42
C GLN A 110 0.80 0.99 19.22
N HIS A 111 -0.52 1.07 19.36
CA HIS A 111 -1.43 0.85 18.25
C HIS A 111 -1.24 1.90 17.14
N GLU A 112 -1.14 3.17 17.50
CA GLU A 112 -0.92 4.26 16.55
C GLU A 112 0.43 4.10 15.82
N GLU A 113 1.48 3.72 16.54
CA GLU A 113 2.79 3.45 15.96
C GLU A 113 2.74 2.27 14.97
N GLN A 114 2.05 1.18 15.31
CA GLN A 114 1.86 0.05 14.40
C GLN A 114 1.10 0.47 13.13
N LEU A 115 0.02 1.22 13.27
CA LEU A 115 -0.76 1.71 12.14
C LEU A 115 0.10 2.62 11.24
N HIS A 116 0.90 3.50 11.84
CA HIS A 116 1.81 4.35 11.09
C HIS A 116 2.90 3.54 10.35
N GLN A 117 3.43 2.49 10.95
CA GLN A 117 4.38 1.59 10.29
C GLN A 117 3.74 0.86 9.10
N GLU A 118 2.52 0.34 9.26
CA GLU A 118 1.77 -0.31 8.18
C GLU A 118 1.50 0.64 7.01
N VAL A 119 1.02 1.86 7.29
CA VAL A 119 0.79 2.88 6.26
C VAL A 119 2.08 3.22 5.52
N ASN A 120 3.20 3.36 6.22
CA ASN A 120 4.49 3.62 5.58
C ASN A 120 4.97 2.46 4.71
N GLN A 121 4.73 1.21 5.11
CA GLN A 121 5.07 0.05 4.29
C GLN A 121 4.22 0.01 3.02
N VAL A 122 2.91 0.23 3.14
CA VAL A 122 1.99 0.29 1.99
C VAL A 122 2.38 1.43 1.06
N ALA A 123 2.71 2.61 1.58
CA ALA A 123 3.16 3.74 0.78
C ALA A 123 4.44 3.41 -0.01
N LYS A 124 5.44 2.80 0.63
CA LYS A 124 6.68 2.39 -0.05
C LYS A 124 6.43 1.38 -1.17
N GLN A 125 5.61 0.36 -0.90
CA GLN A 125 5.22 -0.62 -1.91
C GLN A 125 4.47 0.04 -3.08
N TYR A 126 3.53 0.92 -2.76
CA TYR A 126 2.77 1.68 -3.75
C TYR A 126 3.69 2.50 -4.66
N PHE A 127 4.60 3.30 -4.11
CA PHE A 127 5.54 4.09 -4.91
C PHE A 127 6.47 3.21 -5.75
N GLY A 128 6.94 2.08 -5.20
CA GLY A 128 7.74 1.11 -5.93
C GLY A 128 7.00 0.51 -7.13
N LYS A 129 5.70 0.21 -6.98
CA LYS A 129 4.86 -0.27 -8.10
C LYS A 129 4.51 0.85 -9.08
N MET A 130 4.24 2.06 -8.62
CA MET A 130 3.94 3.22 -9.48
C MET A 130 5.12 3.59 -10.37
N ALA A 131 6.36 3.46 -9.88
CA ALA A 131 7.57 3.68 -10.68
C ALA A 131 7.66 2.73 -11.89
N GLN A 132 7.00 1.58 -11.88
CA GLN A 132 6.93 0.68 -13.04
C GLN A 132 6.00 1.21 -14.13
N GLY A 133 5.10 2.14 -13.81
CA GLY A 133 4.16 2.71 -14.78
C GLY A 133 4.84 3.55 -15.86
N THR A 134 5.94 4.22 -15.53
CA THR A 134 6.69 5.08 -16.47
C THR A 134 7.34 4.30 -17.61
N SER A 135 7.65 3.01 -17.41
CA SER A 135 8.16 2.13 -18.47
C SER A 135 7.05 1.44 -19.27
N LEU A 136 5.81 1.47 -18.78
CA LEU A 136 4.66 0.81 -19.42
C LEU A 136 3.83 1.77 -20.29
N TYR A 137 3.78 3.06 -19.93
CA TYR A 137 2.98 4.06 -20.65
C TYR A 137 3.77 5.37 -20.80
N ASP A 138 3.91 5.87 -22.03
CA ASP A 138 4.68 7.09 -22.33
C ASP A 138 4.05 8.34 -21.69
N ASP A 139 2.72 8.38 -21.53
CA ASP A 139 1.97 9.48 -20.92
C ASP A 139 1.70 9.25 -19.41
N PHE A 140 2.35 8.27 -18.77
CA PHE A 140 2.04 7.86 -17.40
C PHE A 140 2.13 9.01 -16.39
N GLU A 141 3.26 9.72 -16.38
CA GLU A 141 3.51 10.80 -15.43
C GLU A 141 2.50 11.95 -15.62
N ALA A 142 2.22 12.33 -16.87
CA ALA A 142 1.26 13.39 -17.16
C ALA A 142 -0.17 13.03 -16.71
N VAL A 143 -0.60 11.79 -16.91
CA VAL A 143 -1.95 11.32 -16.54
C VAL A 143 -2.09 11.15 -15.03
N THR A 144 -1.02 10.76 -14.34
CA THR A 144 -1.03 10.42 -12.90
C THR A 144 -0.52 11.52 -11.98
N ALA A 145 0.07 12.60 -12.50
CA ALA A 145 0.61 13.71 -11.73
C ALA A 145 -0.40 14.31 -10.73
N ASP A 146 -1.65 14.44 -11.16
CA ASP A 146 -2.74 15.00 -10.34
C ASP A 146 -3.39 13.96 -9.40
N PHE A 147 -2.91 12.72 -9.38
CA PHE A 147 -3.43 11.71 -8.46
C PHE A 147 -2.79 11.88 -7.08
N ASN A 148 -3.58 12.30 -6.11
CA ASN A 148 -3.16 12.37 -4.71
C ASN A 148 -3.55 11.08 -3.96
N PRO A 149 -2.59 10.20 -3.60
CA PRO A 149 -2.89 8.96 -2.88
C PRO A 149 -3.52 9.19 -1.50
N ALA A 150 -3.24 10.34 -0.88
CA ALA A 150 -3.76 10.69 0.45
C ALA A 150 -5.28 10.98 0.45
N GLU A 151 -5.86 11.33 -0.70
CA GLU A 151 -7.32 11.52 -0.84
C GLU A 151 -8.07 10.19 -0.88
N PHE A 152 -7.39 9.10 -1.28
CA PHE A 152 -7.99 7.79 -1.48
C PHE A 152 -7.19 6.67 -0.77
N PRO A 153 -6.91 6.77 0.54
CA PRO A 153 -5.98 5.86 1.22
C PRO A 153 -6.44 4.40 1.17
N GLN A 154 -7.74 4.16 1.33
CA GLN A 154 -8.32 2.82 1.28
C GLN A 154 -8.30 2.22 -0.14
N LEU A 155 -8.49 3.05 -1.17
CA LEU A 155 -8.39 2.62 -2.56
C LEU A 155 -6.95 2.26 -2.90
N VAL A 156 -5.99 3.08 -2.48
CA VAL A 156 -4.55 2.86 -2.66
C VAL A 156 -4.13 1.57 -1.97
N TYR A 157 -4.60 1.34 -0.75
CA TYR A 157 -4.36 0.08 -0.03
C TYR A 157 -4.82 -1.14 -0.84
N LEU A 158 -6.07 -1.13 -1.33
CA LEU A 158 -6.61 -2.24 -2.12
C LEU A 158 -5.93 -2.38 -3.49
N ALA A 159 -5.60 -1.27 -4.16
CA ALA A 159 -4.91 -1.29 -5.43
C ALA A 159 -3.47 -1.81 -5.30
N ASN A 160 -2.83 -1.59 -4.15
CA ASN A 160 -1.49 -2.10 -3.84
C ASN A 160 -1.48 -3.63 -3.62
N GLU A 161 -2.63 -4.27 -3.39
CA GLU A 161 -2.72 -5.75 -3.37
C GLU A 161 -2.62 -6.36 -4.78
N LEU A 162 -2.79 -5.56 -5.84
CA LEU A 162 -2.78 -6.03 -7.24
C LEU A 162 -1.35 -6.01 -7.82
N ASP A 163 -1.06 -6.87 -8.77
CA ASP A 163 0.27 -6.89 -9.43
C ASP A 163 0.47 -5.67 -10.34
N ASN A 164 -0.58 -5.26 -11.04
CA ASN A 164 -0.56 -4.18 -12.03
C ASN A 164 -1.11 -2.86 -11.46
N THR A 165 -0.72 -2.51 -10.23
CA THR A 165 -1.18 -1.29 -9.53
C THR A 165 -1.03 -0.04 -10.39
N ALA A 166 0.13 0.17 -11.02
CA ALA A 166 0.38 1.34 -11.88
C ALA A 166 -0.64 1.46 -13.02
N ALA A 167 -0.89 0.37 -13.74
CA ALA A 167 -1.84 0.32 -14.84
C ALA A 167 -3.28 0.59 -14.38
N VAL A 168 -3.66 0.06 -13.21
CA VAL A 168 -4.98 0.32 -12.60
C VAL A 168 -5.13 1.79 -12.26
N ILE A 169 -4.17 2.41 -11.58
CA ILE A 169 -4.23 3.85 -11.24
C ILE A 169 -4.26 4.71 -12.50
N TYR A 170 -3.46 4.38 -13.51
CA TYR A 170 -3.49 5.04 -14.81
C TYR A 170 -4.88 4.98 -15.46
N GLU A 171 -5.49 3.80 -15.53
CA GLU A 171 -6.85 3.62 -16.09
C GLU A 171 -7.90 4.39 -15.27
N LEU A 172 -7.79 4.42 -13.94
CA LEU A 172 -8.69 5.18 -13.08
C LEU A 172 -8.55 6.69 -13.29
N ARG A 173 -7.34 7.19 -13.53
CA ARG A 173 -7.13 8.61 -13.84
C ARG A 173 -7.66 9.01 -15.20
N LYS A 174 -7.55 8.14 -16.21
CA LYS A 174 -8.20 8.37 -17.52
C LYS A 174 -9.71 8.30 -17.45
N ASN A 175 -10.27 7.65 -16.42
CA ASN A 175 -11.70 7.45 -16.25
C ASN A 175 -12.17 7.94 -14.85
N PRO A 176 -12.27 9.26 -14.62
CA PRO A 176 -12.59 9.81 -13.30
C PRO A 176 -13.94 9.34 -12.75
N GLY A 177 -14.90 8.99 -13.61
CA GLY A 177 -16.17 8.38 -13.18
C GLY A 177 -15.98 7.02 -12.49
N LYS A 178 -15.11 6.15 -13.03
CA LYS A 178 -14.77 4.86 -12.40
C LYS A 178 -14.05 5.07 -11.08
N LEU A 179 -13.14 6.06 -11.02
CA LEU A 179 -12.44 6.43 -9.79
C LEU A 179 -13.43 6.87 -8.70
N ALA A 180 -14.37 7.77 -9.02
CA ALA A 180 -15.37 8.24 -8.06
C ALA A 180 -16.30 7.12 -7.58
N GLN A 181 -16.72 6.24 -8.49
CA GLN A 181 -17.53 5.06 -8.15
C GLN A 181 -16.77 4.13 -7.20
N LEU A 182 -15.52 3.79 -7.52
CA LEU A 182 -14.70 2.94 -6.66
C LEU A 182 -14.40 3.61 -5.32
N ALA A 183 -14.10 4.91 -5.29
CA ALA A 183 -13.88 5.65 -4.05
C ALA A 183 -15.11 5.62 -3.13
N THR A 184 -16.31 5.59 -3.69
CA THR A 184 -17.57 5.42 -2.95
C THR A 184 -17.72 3.97 -2.48
N LEU A 185 -17.54 3.00 -3.38
CA LEU A 185 -17.64 1.57 -3.06
C LEU A 185 -16.64 1.14 -1.97
N VAL A 186 -15.44 1.71 -1.94
CA VAL A 186 -14.45 1.36 -0.90
C VAL A 186 -14.93 1.78 0.49
N LYS A 187 -15.63 2.92 0.59
CA LYS A 187 -16.19 3.41 1.85
C LYS A 187 -17.43 2.62 2.27
N GLU A 188 -18.31 2.30 1.32
CA GLU A 188 -19.60 1.67 1.61
C GLU A 188 -19.57 0.14 1.64
N SER A 189 -18.73 -0.48 0.80
CA SER A 189 -18.72 -1.91 0.53
C SER A 189 -17.34 -2.38 0.03
N PRO A 190 -16.33 -2.45 0.91
CA PRO A 190 -14.94 -2.73 0.52
C PRO A 190 -14.76 -4.08 -0.19
N GLY A 191 -15.59 -5.08 0.14
CA GLY A 191 -15.58 -6.38 -0.56
C GLY A 191 -15.98 -6.27 -2.04
N ILE A 192 -17.00 -5.46 -2.35
CA ILE A 192 -17.42 -5.20 -3.73
C ILE A 192 -16.35 -4.39 -4.45
N ALA A 193 -15.81 -3.36 -3.81
CA ALA A 193 -14.71 -2.56 -4.38
C ALA A 193 -13.49 -3.41 -4.73
N ARG A 194 -13.10 -4.37 -3.87
CA ARG A 194 -12.01 -5.31 -4.16
C ARG A 194 -12.32 -6.17 -5.38
N SER A 195 -13.55 -6.67 -5.51
CA SER A 195 -13.98 -7.45 -6.67
C SER A 195 -13.92 -6.62 -7.95
N GLU A 196 -14.42 -5.39 -7.93
CA GLU A 196 -14.39 -4.47 -9.08
C GLU A 196 -12.96 -4.10 -9.48
N LEU A 197 -12.09 -3.82 -8.51
CA LEU A 197 -10.67 -3.59 -8.75
C LEU A 197 -9.95 -4.82 -9.36
N SER A 198 -10.28 -6.02 -8.90
CA SER A 198 -9.74 -7.26 -9.46
C SER A 198 -10.20 -7.48 -10.91
N ASN A 199 -11.49 -7.26 -11.18
CA ASN A 199 -12.04 -7.32 -12.54
C ASN A 199 -11.38 -6.30 -13.47
N LEU A 200 -11.19 -5.07 -12.99
CA LEU A 200 -10.48 -4.02 -13.74
C LEU A 200 -9.04 -4.43 -14.05
N SER A 201 -8.31 -4.92 -13.04
CA SER A 201 -6.95 -5.43 -13.18
C SER A 201 -6.86 -6.53 -14.26
N GLN A 202 -7.76 -7.51 -14.21
CA GLN A 202 -7.82 -8.59 -15.20
C GLN A 202 -8.16 -8.08 -16.60
N SER A 203 -9.08 -7.13 -16.72
CA SER A 203 -9.45 -6.53 -18.00
C SER A 203 -8.26 -5.82 -18.64
N ILE A 204 -7.47 -5.08 -17.85
CA ILE A 204 -6.26 -4.41 -18.32
C ILE A 204 -5.24 -5.44 -18.80
N LYS A 205 -4.95 -6.48 -17.99
CA LYS A 205 -4.01 -7.56 -18.37
C LYS A 205 -4.41 -8.23 -19.69
N ARG A 206 -5.69 -8.59 -19.86
CA ARG A 206 -6.20 -9.18 -21.12
C ARG A 206 -6.06 -8.24 -22.31
N ASN A 207 -6.33 -6.96 -22.13
CA ASN A 207 -6.18 -5.96 -23.20
C ASN A 207 -4.71 -5.77 -23.60
N ASP A 208 -3.79 -5.76 -22.64
CA ASP A 208 -2.36 -5.64 -22.91
C ASP A 208 -1.79 -6.89 -23.58
N GLU A 209 -2.22 -8.08 -23.15
CA GLU A 209 -1.92 -9.34 -23.84
C GLU A 209 -2.44 -9.34 -25.28
N ALA A 210 -3.68 -8.88 -25.49
CA ALA A 210 -4.25 -8.77 -26.83
C ALA A 210 -3.44 -7.80 -27.73
N LYS A 211 -3.00 -6.66 -27.20
CA LYS A 211 -2.14 -5.71 -27.93
C LYS A 211 -0.80 -6.33 -28.32
N ARG A 212 -0.17 -7.08 -27.42
CA ARG A 212 1.09 -7.80 -27.69
C ARG A 212 0.92 -8.88 -28.75
N ASN A 213 -0.17 -9.64 -28.68
CA ASN A 213 -0.46 -10.69 -29.67
C ASN A 213 -0.85 -10.14 -31.05
N LEU A 214 -1.42 -8.94 -31.12
CA LEU A 214 -1.73 -8.25 -32.38
C LEU A 214 -0.48 -7.69 -33.09
N GLN A 215 0.61 -7.46 -32.35
CA GLN A 215 1.86 -6.95 -32.93
C GLN A 215 2.62 -8.00 -33.74
N GLU A 216 2.37 -9.29 -33.54
CA GLU A 216 2.76 -10.30 -34.51
C GLU A 216 1.77 -10.21 -35.66
N PRO A 217 2.15 -9.66 -36.84
CA PRO A 217 1.28 -9.68 -37.98
C PRO A 217 1.03 -11.15 -38.26
N GLN A 218 -0.17 -11.65 -38.00
CA GLN A 218 -0.53 -12.97 -38.49
C GLN A 218 -0.36 -12.90 -40.00
N ASP A 219 0.67 -13.61 -40.47
CA ASP A 219 0.99 -13.71 -41.89
C ASP A 219 -0.33 -13.95 -42.62
N PRO A 220 -0.70 -13.07 -43.57
CA PRO A 220 -2.07 -12.90 -44.01
C PRO A 220 -2.68 -14.26 -44.28
N LEU A 221 -3.65 -14.62 -43.42
CA LEU A 221 -4.22 -15.95 -43.25
C LEU A 221 -4.07 -16.74 -44.54
N ASN A 222 -2.97 -17.53 -44.60
CA ASN A 222 -2.37 -18.06 -45.81
C ASN A 222 -3.50 -18.51 -46.72
N ARG A 223 -3.84 -17.67 -47.72
CA ARG A 223 -5.14 -17.71 -48.42
C ARG A 223 -5.41 -19.17 -48.72
N LEU A 224 -6.36 -19.77 -48.00
CA LEU A 224 -6.69 -21.19 -48.14
C LEU A 224 -6.72 -21.44 -49.64
N LYS A 225 -5.75 -22.23 -50.15
CA LYS A 225 -5.75 -22.63 -51.56
C LYS A 225 -7.17 -23.10 -51.79
N PRO A 226 -7.96 -22.46 -52.67
CA PRO A 226 -9.35 -22.85 -52.87
C PRO A 226 -9.31 -24.34 -53.13
N SER A 227 -9.87 -25.13 -52.22
CA SER A 227 -9.96 -26.56 -52.44
C SER A 227 -10.71 -26.71 -53.76
N PRO A 228 -10.23 -27.55 -54.70
CA PRO A 228 -10.97 -27.84 -55.91
C PRO A 228 -12.14 -28.74 -55.51
N VAL A 229 -13.11 -28.19 -54.78
CA VAL A 229 -14.49 -28.63 -54.88
C VAL A 229 -14.89 -28.22 -56.29
N GLY A 230 -14.56 -29.11 -57.23
CA GLY A 230 -15.23 -29.17 -58.51
C GLY A 230 -16.70 -29.32 -58.18
N THR A 231 -17.41 -28.20 -58.23
CA THR A 231 -18.84 -28.19 -58.44
C THR A 231 -19.07 -28.77 -59.83
N ASP A 232 -19.00 -30.10 -59.91
CA ASP A 232 -19.80 -30.86 -60.85
C ASP A 232 -21.27 -30.58 -60.47
N SER A 233 -21.73 -29.40 -60.87
CA SER A 233 -23.13 -29.12 -61.01
C SER A 233 -23.61 -30.11 -62.06
N GLY A 234 -24.22 -31.21 -61.59
CA GLY A 234 -24.71 -32.36 -62.35
C GLY A 234 -25.78 -32.04 -63.41
N SER A 235 -25.64 -30.91 -64.10
CA SER A 235 -26.21 -30.61 -65.40
C SER A 235 -25.62 -31.57 -66.43
N LYS A 236 -26.13 -32.81 -66.40
CA LYS A 236 -25.95 -33.79 -67.47
C LYS A 236 -26.27 -33.09 -68.78
N SER A 237 -25.30 -33.02 -69.68
CA SER A 237 -25.50 -32.42 -70.98
C SER A 237 -26.48 -33.28 -71.79
N VAL A 238 -27.14 -32.71 -72.80
CA VAL A 238 -28.03 -33.47 -73.72
C VAL A 238 -27.29 -34.64 -74.38
N ARG A 239 -25.95 -34.57 -74.47
CA ARG A 239 -25.10 -35.65 -74.97
C ARG A 239 -25.08 -36.87 -74.04
N ASP A 240 -25.13 -36.65 -72.73
CA ASP A 240 -25.16 -37.71 -71.70
C ASP A 240 -26.52 -38.42 -71.66
N PHE A 241 -27.59 -37.73 -72.04
CA PHE A 241 -28.90 -38.36 -72.22
C PHE A 241 -29.00 -39.20 -73.50
N LYS A 242 -28.20 -38.91 -74.54
CA LYS A 242 -28.14 -39.72 -75.78
C LYS A 242 -27.33 -41.01 -75.64
N SER A 243 -26.43 -41.08 -74.67
CA SER A 243 -25.60 -42.27 -74.40
C SER A 243 -26.25 -43.24 -73.40
N ALA A 244 -27.29 -42.82 -72.69
CA ALA A 244 -28.12 -43.69 -71.86
C ALA A 244 -28.85 -44.75 -72.71
N SER A 245 -28.34 -45.99 -72.72
CA SER A 245 -28.86 -47.09 -73.56
C SER A 245 -30.28 -47.52 -73.23
N PHE A 246 -30.79 -47.18 -72.04
CA PHE A 246 -32.12 -47.55 -71.56
C PHE A 246 -33.28 -46.71 -72.18
N LEU A 247 -32.96 -45.68 -72.97
CA LEU A 247 -33.96 -44.81 -73.64
C LEU A 247 -34.16 -45.13 -75.13
N ARG A 248 -33.48 -46.15 -75.68
CA ARG A 248 -33.74 -46.67 -77.03
C ARG A 248 -34.65 -47.88 -76.93
N GLY A 249 -35.95 -47.63 -76.77
CA GLY A 249 -37.01 -48.59 -77.04
C GLY A 249 -37.26 -48.72 -78.53
#